data_AF-A0A1H9TIW1-F1
#
_entry.id   AF-A0A1H9TIW1-F1
#
_cell.length_a   1.000
_cell.length_b   1.000
_cell.length_c   1.000
_cell.angle_alpha   90.00
_cell.angle_beta   90.00
_cell.angle_gamma   90.00
#
_symmetry.space_group_name_H-M   'P 1'
#
loop_
_entity.id
_entity.type
_entity.pdbx_description
1 polymer ?
#
loop_
_entity_poly.entity_id
_entity_poly.type
_entity_poly.pdbx_seq_one_letter_code
_entity_poly.pdbx_strand_id
1 'polypeptide(L)'
;MQKLTRIITLSVSIAVISGCSYVGVYKRDIPQGNLVTEEMVDQLQPGMTQEQVTYVMGRPLLEAPFDAREWDYVFRLDKAYAGVEQRRVTLTFDNQGRLANIEQEGDFSQDIPLEADSTGGPATDTTDPTEAIPNQPRQNTTPSTTN
;
A
#
# COMPACT_ATOMS: atom_id res chain seq x y z
N MET A 1 -29.45 55.67 17.55
CA MET A 1 -28.83 54.53 18.26
C MET A 1 -29.19 53.18 17.65
N GLN A 2 -30.47 52.82 17.48
CA GLN A 2 -30.91 51.50 16.99
C GLN A 2 -30.36 51.05 15.62
N LYS A 3 -30.17 51.98 14.67
CA LYS A 3 -29.63 51.66 13.34
C LYS A 3 -28.16 51.24 13.40
N LEU A 4 -27.38 51.84 14.31
CA LEU A 4 -25.96 51.54 14.48
C LEU A 4 -25.75 50.20 15.19
N THR A 5 -26.54 49.89 16.22
CA THR A 5 -26.48 48.59 16.90
C THR A 5 -26.84 47.44 15.95
N ARG A 6 -27.85 47.61 15.07
CA ARG A 6 -28.18 46.58 14.07
C ARG A 6 -27.06 46.32 13.07
N ILE A 7 -26.38 47.36 12.61
CA ILE A 7 -25.24 47.23 11.68
C ILE A 7 -24.06 46.53 12.37
N ILE A 8 -23.76 46.90 13.62
CA ILE A 8 -22.69 46.26 14.39
C ILE A 8 -23.00 44.78 14.62
N THR A 9 -24.21 44.44 15.08
CA THR A 9 -24.61 43.03 15.29
C THR A 9 -24.57 42.22 13.99
N LEU A 10 -24.97 42.80 12.85
CA LEU A 10 -24.90 42.15 11.54
C LEU A 10 -23.45 41.91 11.08
N SER A 11 -22.57 42.89 11.28
CA SER A 11 -21.15 42.75 10.90
C SER A 11 -20.41 41.69 11.74
N VAL A 12 -20.70 41.60 13.03
CA VAL A 12 -20.10 40.61 13.93
C VAL A 12 -20.58 39.20 13.58
N SER A 13 -21.86 39.03 13.26
CA SER A 13 -22.40 37.73 12.87
C SER A 13 -21.82 37.22 11.54
N ILE A 14 -21.59 38.10 10.56
CA ILE A 14 -20.93 37.73 9.30
C ILE A 14 -19.46 37.32 9.53
N ALA A 15 -18.73 38.02 10.41
CA ALA A 15 -17.34 37.70 10.72
C ALA A 15 -17.20 36.31 11.38
N VAL A 16 -18.10 35.95 12.30
CA VAL A 16 -18.07 34.64 12.99
C VAL A 16 -18.33 33.47 12.04
N ILE A 17 -19.13 33.65 10.99
CA ILE A 17 -19.46 32.58 10.02
C ILE A 17 -18.33 32.34 9.01
N SER A 18 -17.46 33.33 8.76
CA SER A 18 -16.34 33.22 7.81
C SER A 18 -15.19 32.29 8.24
N GLY A 19 -15.22 31.76 9.47
CA GLY A 19 -14.15 30.92 10.03
C GLY A 19 -14.14 29.45 9.63
N CYS A 20 -15.19 28.93 8.97
CA CYS A 20 -15.38 27.49 8.81
C CYS A 20 -14.67 26.85 7.59
N SER A 21 -13.93 27.62 6.77
CA SER A 21 -13.38 27.11 5.50
C SER A 21 -11.85 27.00 5.44
N TYR A 22 -11.12 27.40 6.50
CA TYR A 22 -9.64 27.45 6.46
C TYR A 22 -8.94 26.22 7.07
N VAL A 23 -9.68 25.32 7.72
CA VAL A 23 -9.13 24.04 8.20
C VAL A 23 -9.06 23.06 7.03
N GLY A 24 -7.86 22.90 6.46
CA GLY A 24 -7.60 21.93 5.39
C GLY A 24 -8.02 20.52 5.81
N VAL A 25 -8.74 19.82 4.93
CA VAL A 25 -9.15 18.45 5.18
C VAL A 25 -7.94 17.54 5.08
N TYR A 26 -7.76 16.70 6.09
CA TYR A 26 -6.73 15.66 6.07
C TYR A 26 -7.06 14.62 4.99
N LYS A 27 -6.07 14.31 4.15
CA LYS A 27 -6.11 13.20 3.20
C LYS A 27 -4.98 12.24 3.58
N ARG A 28 -5.27 10.94 3.57
CA ARG A 28 -4.28 9.87 3.71
C ARG A 28 -3.78 9.39 2.35
N ASP A 29 -2.61 8.78 2.38
CA ASP A 29 -2.10 8.01 1.26
C ASP A 29 -2.94 6.74 1.07
N ILE A 30 -3.28 6.45 -0.18
CA ILE A 30 -4.16 5.32 -0.54
C ILE A 30 -3.38 4.34 -1.42
N PRO A 31 -2.84 3.25 -0.83
CA PRO A 31 -2.25 2.15 -1.59
C PRO A 31 -3.34 1.24 -2.15
N GLN A 32 -3.20 0.81 -3.40
CA GLN A 32 -4.16 -0.04 -4.11
C GLN A 32 -3.46 -1.05 -5.01
N GLY A 33 -4.00 -2.27 -5.07
CA GLY A 33 -3.54 -3.33 -5.97
C GLY A 33 -2.49 -4.25 -5.36
N ASN A 34 -1.72 -4.92 -6.22
CA ASN A 34 -0.69 -5.88 -5.81
C ASN A 34 0.62 -5.14 -5.52
N LEU A 35 1.09 -5.16 -4.26
CA LEU A 35 2.42 -4.63 -3.95
C LEU A 35 3.49 -5.50 -4.64
N VAL A 36 4.28 -4.88 -5.50
CA VAL A 36 5.41 -5.50 -6.18
C VAL A 36 6.67 -4.70 -5.86
N THR A 37 7.67 -5.38 -5.30
CA THR A 37 8.98 -4.81 -5.03
C THR A 37 9.98 -5.25 -6.09
N GLU A 38 11.10 -4.53 -6.21
CA GLU A 38 12.17 -4.87 -7.16
C GLU A 38 12.72 -6.28 -6.89
N GLU A 39 12.88 -6.65 -5.61
CA GLU A 39 13.39 -7.96 -5.21
C GLU A 39 12.46 -9.11 -5.60
N MET A 40 11.15 -8.87 -5.64
CA MET A 40 10.18 -9.88 -6.09
C MET A 40 10.32 -10.12 -7.59
N VAL A 41 10.53 -9.05 -8.37
CA VAL A 41 10.71 -9.14 -9.82
C VAL A 41 12.05 -9.78 -10.17
N ASP A 42 13.12 -9.44 -9.45
CA ASP A 42 14.45 -10.02 -9.63
C ASP A 42 14.51 -11.54 -9.37
N GLN A 43 13.59 -12.04 -8.55
CA GLN A 43 13.46 -13.48 -8.30
C GLN A 43 12.79 -14.22 -9.46
N LEU A 44 12.07 -13.53 -10.35
CA LEU A 44 11.40 -14.15 -11.49
C LEU A 44 12.41 -14.57 -12.55
N GLN A 45 12.20 -15.77 -13.10
CA GLN A 45 13.05 -16.31 -14.17
C GLN A 45 12.18 -16.89 -15.28
N PRO A 46 12.56 -16.69 -16.56
CA PRO A 46 11.93 -17.38 -17.67
C PRO A 46 11.91 -18.89 -17.46
N GLY A 47 10.79 -19.54 -17.77
CA GLY A 47 10.58 -20.96 -17.59
C GLY A 47 9.94 -21.36 -16.25
N MET A 48 9.71 -20.42 -15.32
CA MET A 48 8.96 -20.68 -14.09
C MET A 48 7.51 -21.09 -14.36
N THR A 49 6.95 -22.00 -13.57
CA THR A 49 5.51 -22.33 -13.64
C THR A 49 4.67 -21.23 -12.99
N GLN A 50 3.37 -21.17 -13.33
CA GLN A 50 2.42 -20.26 -12.70
C GLN A 50 2.38 -20.39 -11.17
N GLU A 51 2.54 -21.60 -10.62
CA GLU A 51 2.59 -21.82 -9.17
C GLU A 51 3.87 -21.25 -8.56
N GLN A 52 5.02 -21.39 -9.24
CA GLN A 52 6.28 -20.81 -8.79
C GLN A 52 6.24 -19.28 -8.81
N VAL A 53 5.68 -18.69 -9.88
CA VAL A 53 5.43 -17.24 -9.96
C VAL A 53 4.50 -16.80 -8.84
N THR A 54 3.42 -17.54 -8.59
CA THR A 54 2.49 -17.24 -7.49
C THR A 54 3.16 -17.31 -6.11
N TYR A 55 4.14 -18.19 -5.92
CA TYR A 55 4.89 -18.27 -4.68
C TYR A 55 5.75 -17.02 -4.43
N VAL A 56 6.34 -16.46 -5.49
CA VAL A 56 7.17 -15.25 -5.41
C VAL A 56 6.32 -13.99 -5.35
N MET A 57 5.36 -13.85 -6.26
CA MET A 57 4.61 -12.61 -6.51
C MET A 57 3.25 -12.56 -5.78
N GLY A 58 2.79 -13.68 -5.24
CA GLY A 58 1.40 -13.87 -4.85
C GLY A 58 0.49 -14.07 -6.06
N ARG A 59 -0.80 -14.35 -5.79
CA ARG A 59 -1.82 -14.42 -6.85
C ARG A 59 -2.13 -13.01 -7.36
N PRO A 60 -2.23 -12.81 -8.68
CA PRO A 60 -2.68 -11.53 -9.21
C PRO A 60 -4.09 -11.25 -8.68
N LEU A 61 -4.38 -9.98 -8.33
CA LEU A 61 -5.70 -9.60 -7.82
C LEU A 61 -6.76 -9.71 -8.91
N LEU A 62 -6.36 -9.53 -10.17
CA LEU A 62 -7.20 -9.58 -11.35
C LEU A 62 -6.48 -10.38 -12.44
N GLU A 63 -7.19 -11.31 -13.07
CA GLU A 63 -6.73 -11.99 -14.29
C GLU A 63 -7.12 -11.16 -15.51
N ALA A 64 -6.29 -11.15 -16.55
CA ALA A 64 -6.58 -10.37 -17.75
C ALA A 64 -7.86 -10.89 -18.45
N PRO A 65 -8.81 -10.02 -18.81
CA PRO A 65 -10.11 -10.45 -19.32
C PRO A 65 -10.06 -11.06 -20.73
N PHE A 66 -8.96 -10.89 -21.46
CA PHE A 66 -8.84 -11.28 -22.88
C PHE A 66 -7.80 -12.38 -23.14
N ASP A 67 -6.77 -12.53 -22.30
CA ASP A 67 -5.80 -13.62 -22.40
C ASP A 67 -5.47 -14.16 -21.01
N ALA A 68 -5.91 -15.39 -20.71
CA ALA A 68 -5.64 -16.04 -19.43
C ALA A 68 -4.15 -16.36 -19.19
N ARG A 69 -3.31 -16.22 -20.22
CA ARG A 69 -1.85 -16.37 -20.14
C ARG A 69 -1.14 -15.05 -19.84
N GLU A 70 -1.87 -13.96 -19.61
CA GLU A 70 -1.30 -12.68 -19.23
C GLU A 70 -1.75 -12.31 -17.82
N TRP A 71 -0.78 -12.13 -16.93
CA TRP A 71 -1.04 -11.72 -15.54
C TRP A 71 -0.52 -10.32 -15.32
N ASP A 72 -1.40 -9.46 -14.82
CA ASP A 72 -1.10 -8.07 -14.53
C ASP A 72 -1.03 -7.85 -13.02
N TYR A 73 0.13 -7.37 -12.56
CA TYR A 73 0.33 -6.91 -11.19
C TYR A 73 0.41 -5.38 -11.23
N VAL A 74 -0.71 -4.73 -10.92
CA VAL A 74 -0.81 -3.27 -10.89
C VAL A 74 -0.81 -2.80 -9.45
N PHE A 75 0.11 -1.89 -9.12
CA PHE A 75 0.15 -1.16 -7.87
C PHE A 75 -0.05 0.34 -8.12
N ARG A 76 -0.91 0.98 -7.34
CA ARG A 76 -1.15 2.42 -7.39
C ARG A 76 -1.11 3.01 -5.98
N LEU A 77 -0.27 4.01 -5.77
CA LEU A 77 -0.21 4.80 -4.54
C LEU A 77 -0.66 6.23 -4.83
N ASP A 78 -1.85 6.59 -4.34
CA ASP A 78 -2.35 7.95 -4.37
C ASP A 78 -1.88 8.68 -3.11
N LYS A 79 -0.80 9.45 -3.24
CA LYS A 79 -0.26 10.26 -2.13
C LYS A 79 -1.16 11.45 -1.89
N ALA A 80 -1.45 11.74 -0.63
CA ALA A 80 -2.40 12.76 -0.20
C ALA A 80 -2.17 14.11 -0.90
N TYR A 81 -0.91 14.56 -0.94
CA TYR A 81 -0.53 15.89 -1.42
C TYR A 81 0.62 15.86 -2.45
N ALA A 82 1.00 14.67 -2.94
CA ALA A 82 2.17 14.49 -3.81
C ALA A 82 1.86 13.78 -5.15
N GLY A 83 0.57 13.52 -5.45
CA GLY A 83 0.15 12.91 -6.72
C GLY A 83 0.07 11.40 -6.66
N VAL A 84 0.15 10.75 -7.83
CA VAL A 84 -0.08 9.31 -7.97
C VAL A 84 1.18 8.65 -8.49
N GLU A 85 1.63 7.62 -7.80
CA GLU A 85 2.68 6.72 -8.25
C GLU A 85 2.04 5.40 -8.67
N GLN A 86 2.43 4.89 -9.83
CA GLN A 86 1.91 3.63 -10.35
C GLN A 86 3.07 2.76 -10.82
N ARG A 87 2.97 1.47 -10.50
CA ARG A 87 3.88 0.42 -10.95
C ARG A 87 3.06 -0.71 -11.54
N ARG A 88 3.53 -1.27 -12.63
CA ARG A 88 2.91 -2.42 -13.28
C ARG A 88 3.97 -3.43 -13.65
N VAL A 89 3.69 -4.69 -13.37
CA VAL A 89 4.44 -5.82 -13.94
C VAL A 89 3.46 -6.71 -14.69
N THR A 90 3.74 -6.91 -15.98
CA THR A 90 2.96 -7.78 -16.85
C THR A 90 3.77 -9.03 -17.14
N LEU A 91 3.21 -10.18 -16.79
CA LEU A 91 3.83 -11.49 -16.98
C LEU A 91 3.08 -12.23 -18.08
N THR A 92 3.80 -12.64 -19.12
CA THR A 92 3.22 -13.45 -20.20
C THR A 92 3.69 -14.89 -20.06
N PHE A 93 2.75 -15.82 -20.11
CA PHE A 93 3.01 -17.25 -20.08
C PHE A 93 2.90 -17.87 -21.49
N ASP A 94 3.69 -18.89 -21.74
CA ASP A 94 3.61 -19.68 -22.97
C ASP A 94 2.42 -20.68 -22.95
N ASN A 95 2.27 -21.44 -24.03
CA ASN A 95 1.21 -22.44 -24.16
C ASN A 95 1.33 -23.62 -23.16
N GLN A 96 2.46 -23.75 -22.46
CA GLN A 96 2.74 -24.78 -21.46
C GLN A 96 2.61 -24.22 -20.02
N GLY A 97 2.15 -22.97 -19.88
CA GLY A 97 2.00 -22.31 -18.59
C GLY A 97 3.33 -21.92 -17.95
N ARG A 98 4.37 -21.69 -18.75
CA ARG A 98 5.70 -21.23 -18.29
C ARG A 98 5.90 -19.76 -18.55
N LEU A 99 6.53 -19.06 -17.62
CA LEU A 99 6.83 -17.64 -17.74
C LEU A 99 7.75 -17.40 -18.95
N ALA A 100 7.27 -16.62 -19.90
CA ALA A 100 7.96 -16.36 -21.16
C ALA A 100 8.47 -14.92 -21.25
N ASN A 101 7.73 -13.95 -20.71
CA ASN A 101 8.09 -12.53 -20.76
C ASN A 101 7.74 -11.82 -19.45
N ILE A 102 8.51 -10.79 -19.13
CA ILE A 102 8.35 -9.93 -17.96
C ILE A 102 8.49 -8.49 -18.44
N GLU A 103 7.41 -7.72 -18.37
CA GLU A 103 7.39 -6.31 -18.71
C GLU A 103 7.16 -5.49 -17.45
N GLN A 104 7.93 -4.41 -17.29
CA GLN A 104 7.86 -3.52 -16.13
C GLN A 104 7.56 -2.10 -16.59
N GLU A 105 6.58 -1.45 -15.96
CA GLU A 105 6.23 -0.05 -16.18
C GLU A 105 6.19 0.71 -14.85
N GLY A 106 6.80 1.88 -14.82
CA GLY A 106 6.93 2.71 -13.61
C GLY A 106 8.33 2.67 -13.01
N ASP A 107 8.51 3.41 -11.91
CA ASP A 107 9.79 3.49 -11.20
C ASP A 107 9.82 2.52 -10.03
N PHE A 108 10.64 1.47 -10.13
CA PHE A 108 10.86 0.46 -9.09
C PHE A 108 12.10 0.73 -8.22
N SER A 109 12.92 1.71 -8.57
CA SER A 109 14.22 1.97 -7.91
C SER A 109 14.12 2.49 -6.47
N GLN A 110 12.91 2.87 -6.04
CA GLN A 110 12.64 3.36 -4.70
C GLN A 110 11.70 2.41 -3.97
N ASP A 111 11.97 2.19 -2.69
CA ASP A 111 11.04 1.49 -1.81
C ASP A 111 9.74 2.29 -1.66
N ILE A 112 8.60 1.59 -1.66
CA ILE A 112 7.31 2.23 -1.38
C ILE A 112 7.19 2.36 0.14
N PRO A 113 7.14 3.59 0.70
CA PRO A 113 6.90 3.77 2.12
C PRO A 113 5.42 3.49 2.39
N LEU A 114 5.09 2.22 2.55
CA LEU A 114 3.81 1.82 3.12
C LEU A 114 3.93 2.01 4.64
N GLU A 115 3.63 3.21 5.11
CA GLU A 115 3.45 3.44 6.54
C GLU A 115 2.28 2.54 6.99
N ALA A 116 2.63 1.45 7.69
CA ALA A 116 1.66 0.67 8.44
C ALA A 116 1.19 1.55 9.61
N ASP A 117 0.21 2.41 9.33
CA ASP A 117 -0.46 3.28 10.30
C ASP A 117 -1.03 2.42 11.45
N SER A 118 -0.19 2.14 12.44
CA SER A 118 -0.61 1.75 13.78
C SER A 118 -0.92 2.99 14.63
N THR A 119 -0.98 4.17 14.01
CA THR A 119 -1.16 5.44 14.70
C THR A 119 -2.08 6.32 13.86
N GLY A 120 -3.36 6.43 14.24
CA GLY A 120 -4.23 7.43 13.62
C GLY A 120 -5.74 7.19 13.57
N GLY A 121 -6.29 6.21 14.31
CA GLY A 121 -7.70 6.29 14.70
C GLY A 121 -7.88 7.38 15.78
N PRO A 122 -9.07 8.00 15.92
CA PRO A 122 -9.32 8.92 17.02
C PRO A 122 -9.09 8.19 18.35
N ALA A 123 -8.04 8.64 19.07
CA ALA A 123 -7.56 8.24 20.39
C ALA A 123 -8.20 6.97 20.99
N THR A 124 -7.55 5.83 20.87
CA THR A 124 -7.65 4.78 21.89
C THR A 124 -6.46 4.92 22.82
N ASP A 125 -6.77 5.16 24.09
CA ASP A 125 -5.85 5.31 25.20
C ASP A 125 -4.73 4.27 25.17
N THR A 126 -3.53 4.77 25.42
CA THR A 126 -2.27 4.05 25.62
C THR A 126 -2.46 2.74 26.37
N THR A 127 -2.18 1.61 25.72
CA THR A 127 -1.63 0.43 26.41
C THR A 127 -0.63 -0.22 25.47
N ASP A 128 0.64 0.05 25.76
CA ASP A 128 1.81 -0.49 25.08
C ASP A 128 1.90 -2.01 25.33
N PRO A 129 1.89 -2.88 24.30
CA PRO A 129 2.19 -4.30 24.44
C PRO A 129 3.68 -4.61 24.19
N THR A 130 4.59 -3.63 24.25
CA THR A 130 6.04 -3.84 24.11
C THR A 130 6.70 -4.31 25.41
N GLU A 131 6.01 -5.16 26.17
CA GLU A 131 6.58 -5.74 27.39
C GLU A 131 6.29 -7.24 27.51
N ALA A 132 6.46 -8.03 26.44
CA ALA A 132 6.69 -9.47 26.59
C ALA A 132 7.17 -10.19 25.30
N ILE A 133 8.34 -9.90 24.74
CA ILE A 133 9.18 -10.98 24.12
C ILE A 133 10.67 -10.64 24.26
N PRO A 134 11.43 -11.29 25.17
CA PRO A 134 12.90 -11.22 25.21
C PRO A 134 13.56 -12.01 24.06
N ASN A 135 14.67 -11.45 23.55
CA ASN A 135 15.50 -11.99 22.47
C ASN A 135 16.28 -13.29 22.82
N GLN A 136 16.15 -14.29 21.92
CA GLN A 136 17.14 -15.28 21.40
C GLN A 136 17.79 -16.34 22.35
N PRO A 137 18.20 -17.56 21.89
CA PRO A 137 18.97 -17.82 20.65
C PRO A 137 18.68 -19.11 19.84
N ARG A 138 19.27 -19.18 18.63
CA ARG A 138 19.34 -20.37 17.75
C ARG A 138 20.01 -21.55 18.46
N GLN A 139 19.44 -22.75 18.34
CA GLN A 139 20.15 -24.02 18.55
C GLN A 139 19.82 -25.01 17.44
N ASN A 140 20.84 -25.35 16.66
CA ASN A 140 20.90 -26.56 15.85
C ASN A 140 20.85 -27.78 16.78
N THR A 141 20.00 -28.77 16.50
CA THR A 141 20.31 -30.20 16.74
C THR A 141 19.42 -31.11 15.88
N THR A 142 20.10 -31.94 15.10
CA THR A 142 19.71 -33.15 14.35
C THR A 142 18.72 -34.07 15.09
N PRO A 143 17.82 -34.81 14.40
CA PRO A 143 17.05 -35.88 15.03
C PRO A 143 17.84 -37.19 15.02
N SER A 144 18.13 -37.73 16.20
CA SER A 144 18.62 -39.10 16.38
C SER A 144 17.90 -39.78 17.56
N THR A 145 16.85 -40.53 17.22
CA THR A 145 16.52 -41.91 17.62
C THR A 145 16.94 -42.47 19.00
N THR A 146 15.91 -42.98 19.70
CA THR A 146 15.82 -44.19 20.55
C THR A 146 15.99 -44.12 22.08
N ASN A 147 14.95 -44.70 22.72
CA ASN A 147 14.74 -45.25 24.08
C ASN A 147 14.75 -44.30 25.28
#